data_AF-A0A9P7NSZ6-F1
#
_entry.id   AF-A0A9P7NSZ6-F1
#
_cell.length_a   1.000
_cell.length_b   1.000
_cell.length_c   1.000
_cell.angle_alpha   90.00
_cell.angle_beta   90.00
_cell.angle_gamma   90.00
#
_symmetry.space_group_name_H-M   'P 1'
#
loop_
_entity.id
_entity.type
_entity.pdbx_description
1 polymer ?
#
loop_
_entity_poly.entity_id
_entity_poly.type
_entity_poly.pdbx_seq_one_letter_code
_entity_poly.pdbx_strand_id
1 'polypeptide(L)'
;MEDDRAQVDLGIAADIEEAQLAAQAPESPQISQDAMPGSGTKQPKKRFVGRRAAAEAAAKAGSVGVEGDSGAVQAAKPRRAPRLLNRVPADILEDANLQEAIAILPANYSFEIPKTIHRIRSSGAKKVALQMPEGLLLFATTISDILTQFCPGIETLIMGDVTYGACCIDDYTARALGCDLLVHYAHSCLIPVDVTKIKTLYVFVDISIDTAHLLASLERNFASGKTIAVVGTIQFNATIHGVRSSLEAAGFNVLVPQIAPLSKGEILGCTSPRLNEDDAVDMILYLGDGRFHLESIMIHNPTIPAYRYDPYSRKLTRETYGHDEMQSLRRNAIHTARTAKRWGLILGSLGRQGNPHTMALIEKRLKEKGIPWVNLLLSEIFPGKLALMNEVECWVQVACPRLSIDWGYAFPRPLLTPYEALVALGVKEEWDKGSVYPMDYYGKDGLGRTRPEDGVVAG
;
A
#
# COMPACT_ATOMS: atom_id res chain seq x y z
N MET A 1 -18.01 14.23 35.29
CA MET A 1 -17.16 14.31 34.08
C MET A 1 -16.23 13.10 33.95
N GLU A 2 -16.49 11.99 34.67
CA GLU A 2 -15.77 10.72 34.54
C GLU A 2 -16.68 9.57 34.08
N ASP A 3 -18.02 9.74 34.11
CA ASP A 3 -18.98 8.70 33.68
C ASP A 3 -19.33 8.73 32.17
N ASP A 4 -18.92 9.76 31.42
CA ASP A 4 -19.20 9.88 29.96
C ASP A 4 -18.16 9.18 29.07
N ARG A 5 -17.11 8.59 29.65
CA ARG A 5 -16.06 7.87 28.91
C ARG A 5 -16.30 6.35 28.80
N ALA A 6 -17.35 5.84 29.44
CA ALA A 6 -17.65 4.42 29.48
C ALA A 6 -18.65 3.93 28.40
N GLN A 7 -19.07 4.78 27.46
CA GLN A 7 -20.06 4.43 26.42
C GLN A 7 -19.59 4.71 24.98
N VAL A 8 -18.30 4.53 24.69
CA VAL A 8 -17.85 4.45 23.29
C VAL A 8 -17.71 2.97 22.93
N ASP A 9 -18.87 2.40 22.60
CA ASP A 9 -19.09 1.03 22.18
C ASP A 9 -18.39 0.75 20.85
N LEU A 10 -17.18 0.20 20.92
CA LEU A 10 -16.48 -0.45 19.81
C LEU A 10 -16.95 -1.92 19.76
N GLY A 11 -18.21 -2.15 19.38
CA GLY A 11 -18.80 -3.49 19.53
C GLY A 11 -20.07 -3.73 18.73
N ILE A 12 -19.99 -3.71 17.39
CA ILE A 12 -21.07 -4.25 16.53
C ILE A 12 -20.50 -5.10 15.37
N ALA A 13 -19.27 -4.86 14.93
CA ALA A 13 -18.66 -5.62 13.82
C ALA A 13 -18.10 -6.99 14.23
N ALA A 14 -17.65 -7.16 15.49
CA ALA A 14 -17.04 -8.42 15.95
C ALA A 14 -18.08 -9.51 16.30
N ASP A 15 -19.22 -9.11 16.87
CA ASP A 15 -20.20 -10.06 17.44
C ASP A 15 -21.03 -10.81 16.38
N ILE A 16 -21.10 -10.29 15.15
CA ILE A 16 -21.83 -10.93 14.04
C ILE A 16 -21.01 -12.08 13.43
N GLU A 17 -19.68 -12.00 13.49
CA GLU A 17 -18.77 -12.98 12.88
C GLU A 17 -18.59 -14.22 13.78
N GLU A 18 -18.65 -14.04 15.10
CA GLU A 18 -18.50 -15.11 16.09
C GLU A 18 -19.73 -16.04 16.16
N ALA A 19 -20.94 -15.50 15.97
CA ALA A 19 -22.19 -16.27 15.99
C ALA A 19 -22.34 -17.23 14.78
N GLN A 20 -21.64 -16.99 13.67
CA GLN A 20 -21.71 -17.82 12.46
C GLN A 20 -20.70 -18.97 12.46
N LEU A 21 -19.67 -18.92 13.32
CA LEU A 21 -18.59 -19.91 13.37
C LEU A 21 -18.91 -21.13 14.26
N ALA A 22 -19.89 -21.03 15.16
CA ALA A 22 -20.24 -22.10 16.11
C ALA A 22 -21.13 -23.22 15.53
N ALA A 23 -21.62 -23.10 14.29
CA ALA A 23 -22.69 -23.95 13.76
C ALA A 23 -22.24 -25.12 12.85
N GLN A 24 -20.94 -25.30 12.55
CA GLN A 24 -20.52 -26.29 11.56
C GLN A 24 -19.19 -26.98 11.91
N ALA A 25 -19.27 -28.14 12.58
CA ALA A 25 -18.21 -29.15 12.58
C ALA A 25 -18.85 -30.53 12.49
N PRO A 26 -18.35 -31.41 11.59
CA PRO A 26 -17.73 -32.63 12.12
C PRO A 26 -16.51 -33.19 11.35
N GLU A 27 -15.64 -33.80 12.16
CA GLU A 27 -14.79 -35.02 12.06
C GLU A 27 -13.99 -35.45 10.79
N SER A 28 -12.72 -35.79 11.08
CA SER A 28 -11.63 -36.26 10.23
C SER A 28 -11.60 -37.79 10.01
N PRO A 29 -10.93 -38.29 8.95
CA PRO A 29 -9.93 -39.36 9.18
C PRO A 29 -8.64 -39.29 8.30
N GLN A 30 -7.77 -40.26 8.55
CA GLN A 30 -6.30 -40.33 8.50
C GLN A 30 -5.61 -40.77 7.18
N ILE A 31 -4.36 -40.26 6.98
CA ILE A 31 -3.06 -40.88 6.56
C ILE A 31 -2.91 -41.57 5.18
N SER A 32 -1.88 -41.17 4.39
CA SER A 32 -0.67 -42.00 4.06
C SER A 32 0.33 -41.32 3.10
N GLN A 33 1.61 -41.66 3.29
CA GLN A 33 2.84 -41.14 2.69
C GLN A 33 3.21 -41.89 1.40
N ASP A 34 3.91 -41.24 0.43
CA ASP A 34 5.26 -41.67 -0.01
C ASP A 34 5.86 -40.93 -1.23
N ALA A 35 7.19 -40.76 -1.15
CA ALA A 35 8.25 -40.79 -2.18
C ALA A 35 8.59 -39.58 -3.11
N MET A 36 9.83 -39.08 -2.93
CA MET A 36 10.69 -38.23 -3.80
C MET A 36 11.65 -39.10 -4.63
N PRO A 37 12.18 -38.69 -5.82
CA PRO A 37 13.42 -37.87 -5.95
C PRO A 37 13.39 -36.92 -7.19
N GLY A 38 14.28 -35.94 -7.45
CA GLY A 38 15.74 -35.86 -7.41
C GLY A 38 16.22 -34.69 -8.32
N SER A 39 17.42 -34.17 -8.05
CA SER A 39 17.96 -32.86 -8.45
C SER A 39 18.65 -32.79 -9.82
N GLY A 40 18.66 -31.59 -10.44
CA GLY A 40 19.48 -31.29 -11.62
C GLY A 40 19.71 -29.79 -11.84
N THR A 41 20.95 -29.34 -11.66
CA THR A 41 21.41 -27.95 -11.82
C THR A 41 21.62 -27.57 -13.29
N LYS A 42 21.22 -26.35 -13.71
CA LYS A 42 21.49 -25.81 -15.06
C LYS A 42 22.17 -24.44 -15.02
N GLN A 43 23.27 -24.33 -15.77
CA GLN A 43 24.12 -23.14 -15.96
C GLN A 43 23.44 -22.06 -16.84
N PRO A 44 23.76 -20.76 -16.65
CA PRO A 44 23.13 -19.66 -17.40
C PRO A 44 23.77 -19.42 -18.79
N LYS A 45 22.91 -19.17 -19.79
CA LYS A 45 23.30 -18.87 -21.19
C LYS A 45 23.54 -17.38 -21.42
N LYS A 46 24.55 -17.09 -22.25
CA LYS A 46 24.99 -15.75 -22.71
C LYS A 46 24.00 -15.14 -23.71
N ARG A 47 23.78 -13.83 -23.64
CA ARG A 47 22.83 -13.09 -24.50
C ARG A 47 23.56 -12.16 -25.47
N PHE A 48 23.14 -12.20 -26.73
CA PHE A 48 23.67 -11.45 -27.87
C PHE A 48 23.12 -10.02 -27.86
N VAL A 49 23.97 -9.00 -28.07
CA VAL A 49 23.55 -7.59 -28.14
C VAL A 49 23.58 -7.12 -29.60
N GLY A 50 22.45 -6.62 -30.09
CA GLY A 50 22.25 -6.25 -31.49
C GLY A 50 22.98 -4.97 -31.93
N ARG A 51 23.22 -4.88 -33.25
CA ARG A 51 24.03 -3.87 -33.97
C ARG A 51 23.75 -2.38 -33.63
N ARG A 52 22.58 -2.05 -33.08
CA ARG A 52 22.24 -0.66 -32.72
C ARG A 52 23.05 -0.12 -31.53
N ALA A 53 23.35 -0.97 -30.54
CA ALA A 53 24.13 -0.57 -29.37
C ALA A 53 25.63 -0.40 -29.68
N ALA A 54 26.16 -1.11 -30.68
CA ALA A 54 27.54 -0.97 -31.13
C ALA A 54 27.77 0.36 -31.87
N ALA A 55 26.78 0.82 -32.65
CA ALA A 55 26.85 2.08 -33.39
C ALA A 55 26.82 3.31 -32.46
N GLU A 56 26.02 3.28 -31.39
CA GLU A 56 25.98 4.37 -30.39
C GLU A 56 27.28 4.49 -29.57
N ALA A 57 27.98 3.38 -29.34
CA ALA A 57 29.26 3.37 -28.65
C ALA A 57 30.39 3.97 -29.52
N ALA A 58 30.39 3.71 -30.83
CA ALA A 58 31.35 4.26 -31.77
C ALA A 58 31.18 5.79 -31.94
N ALA A 59 29.94 6.29 -31.91
CA ALA A 59 29.65 7.72 -32.02
C ALA A 59 30.16 8.57 -30.82
N LYS A 60 30.39 7.94 -29.65
CA LYS A 60 30.95 8.62 -28.46
C LYS A 60 32.48 8.66 -28.40
N ALA A 61 33.17 7.90 -29.25
CA ALA A 61 34.62 7.84 -29.30
C ALA A 61 35.09 8.34 -30.67
N GLY A 62 35.21 9.66 -30.83
CA GLY A 62 35.50 10.31 -32.11
C GLY A 62 36.70 9.74 -32.85
N SER A 63 36.43 8.90 -33.85
CA SER A 63 37.42 8.39 -34.81
C SER A 63 36.79 8.34 -36.20
N VAL A 64 37.48 8.94 -37.17
CA VAL A 64 37.15 8.91 -38.61
C VAL A 64 37.73 7.62 -39.20
N GLY A 65 36.94 6.91 -40.00
CA GLY A 65 37.07 5.47 -40.22
C GLY A 65 38.09 4.97 -41.25
N VAL A 66 38.19 3.64 -41.31
CA VAL A 66 38.61 2.80 -42.45
C VAL A 66 37.88 1.45 -42.32
N GLU A 67 37.44 0.88 -43.45
CA GLU A 67 36.82 -0.45 -43.58
C GLU A 67 37.77 -1.58 -43.13
N GLY A 68 37.24 -2.58 -42.43
CA GLY A 68 37.97 -3.81 -42.11
C GLY A 68 37.33 -4.65 -41.01
N ASP A 69 37.03 -5.90 -41.35
CA ASP A 69 36.51 -6.96 -40.49
C ASP A 69 37.31 -7.15 -39.18
N SER A 70 36.64 -7.09 -38.02
CA SER A 70 37.07 -7.80 -36.81
C SER A 70 36.00 -7.76 -35.70
N GLY A 71 35.63 -8.95 -35.21
CA GLY A 71 34.74 -9.11 -34.06
C GLY A 71 35.41 -8.67 -32.76
N ALA A 72 35.15 -7.44 -32.31
CA ALA A 72 35.57 -6.95 -31.01
C ALA A 72 34.53 -7.27 -29.93
N VAL A 73 34.74 -8.36 -29.19
CA VAL A 73 34.03 -8.66 -27.94
C VAL A 73 34.49 -7.65 -26.89
N GLN A 74 33.69 -6.60 -26.64
CA GLN A 74 33.91 -5.75 -25.47
C GLN A 74 33.44 -6.49 -24.21
N ALA A 75 34.40 -6.86 -23.37
CA ALA A 75 34.13 -7.29 -22.00
C ALA A 75 33.37 -6.16 -21.28
N ALA A 76 32.15 -6.44 -20.82
CA ALA A 76 31.36 -5.49 -20.06
C ALA A 76 32.19 -5.05 -18.84
N LYS A 77 32.38 -3.72 -18.69
CA LYS A 77 32.98 -3.17 -17.46
C LYS A 77 32.22 -3.75 -16.27
N PRO A 78 32.90 -4.28 -15.25
CA PRO A 78 32.23 -4.83 -14.08
C PRO A 78 31.30 -3.74 -13.54
N ARG A 79 30.00 -4.06 -13.45
CA ARG A 79 29.04 -3.21 -12.74
C ARG A 79 29.68 -2.91 -11.39
N ARG A 80 29.81 -1.63 -11.04
CA ARG A 80 30.16 -1.23 -9.67
C ARG A 80 29.37 -2.13 -8.72
N ALA A 81 30.07 -2.81 -7.83
CA ALA A 81 29.44 -3.65 -6.82
C ALA A 81 28.31 -2.85 -6.16
N PRO A 82 27.14 -3.47 -5.88
CA PRO A 82 26.07 -2.80 -5.17
C PRO A 82 26.65 -2.13 -3.92
N ARG A 83 26.32 -0.85 -3.70
CA ARG A 83 26.89 -0.03 -2.63
C ARG A 83 26.87 -0.82 -1.31
N LEU A 84 28.06 -1.04 -0.73
CA LEU A 84 28.27 -1.67 0.59
C LEU A 84 27.48 -1.04 1.75
N LEU A 85 26.92 0.17 1.55
CA LEU A 85 26.21 0.97 2.55
C LEU A 85 24.91 0.36 3.11
N ASN A 86 24.34 -0.65 2.48
CA ASN A 86 23.05 -1.23 2.91
C ASN A 86 23.19 -2.60 3.59
N ARG A 87 24.40 -3.16 3.69
CA ARG A 87 24.60 -4.46 4.34
C ARG A 87 24.77 -4.25 5.83
N VAL A 88 23.88 -4.83 6.62
CA VAL A 88 24.02 -4.85 8.08
C VAL A 88 25.34 -5.57 8.43
N PRO A 89 26.23 -4.93 9.22
CA PRO A 89 27.48 -5.53 9.67
C PRO A 89 27.30 -6.83 10.44
N ALA A 90 28.29 -7.72 10.35
CA ALA A 90 28.26 -9.03 11.00
C ALA A 90 28.23 -8.92 12.53
N ASP A 91 28.88 -7.89 13.11
CA ASP A 91 28.85 -7.64 14.55
C ASP A 91 27.44 -7.35 15.10
N ILE A 92 26.51 -6.89 14.26
CA ILE A 92 25.11 -6.72 14.64
C ILE A 92 24.32 -8.00 14.35
N LEU A 93 24.54 -8.64 13.20
CA LEU A 93 23.80 -9.85 12.82
C LEU A 93 24.11 -11.05 13.72
N GLU A 94 25.34 -11.18 14.17
CA GLU A 94 25.85 -12.33 14.93
C GLU A 94 25.89 -12.08 16.45
N ASP A 95 25.38 -10.92 16.92
CA ASP A 95 25.27 -10.62 18.35
C ASP A 95 24.23 -11.52 19.02
N ALA A 96 24.69 -12.49 19.82
CA ALA A 96 23.84 -13.46 20.49
C ALA A 96 22.83 -12.81 21.46
N ASN A 97 23.21 -11.73 22.15
CA ASN A 97 22.31 -11.05 23.08
C ASN A 97 21.21 -10.32 22.31
N LEU A 98 21.54 -9.74 21.15
CA LEU A 98 20.54 -9.10 20.30
C LEU A 98 19.56 -10.13 19.73
N GLN A 99 20.04 -11.30 19.31
CA GLN A 99 19.17 -12.36 18.81
C GLN A 99 18.22 -12.88 19.90
N GLU A 100 18.70 -13.04 21.14
CA GLU A 100 17.85 -13.42 22.27
C GLU A 100 16.77 -12.36 22.56
N ALA A 101 17.14 -11.08 22.54
CA ALA A 101 16.18 -10.00 22.76
C ALA A 101 15.13 -9.90 21.62
N ILE A 102 15.55 -10.13 20.37
CA ILE A 102 14.64 -10.17 19.21
C ILE A 102 13.69 -11.37 19.29
N ALA A 103 14.10 -12.50 19.87
CA ALA A 103 13.26 -13.70 19.98
C ALA A 103 11.98 -13.52 20.82
N ILE A 104 11.87 -12.40 21.57
CA ILE A 104 10.64 -11.99 22.27
C ILE A 104 9.56 -11.54 21.28
N LEU A 105 9.95 -11.02 20.12
CA LEU A 105 9.05 -10.61 19.04
C LEU A 105 8.56 -11.85 18.27
N PRO A 106 7.37 -11.79 17.65
CA PRO A 106 6.82 -12.93 16.93
C PRO A 106 7.72 -13.34 15.76
N ALA A 107 8.17 -14.59 15.75
CA ALA A 107 9.17 -15.10 14.81
C ALA A 107 8.73 -15.05 13.33
N ASN A 108 7.44 -15.01 13.06
CA ASN A 108 6.90 -14.89 11.71
C ASN A 108 6.82 -13.44 11.20
N TYR A 109 7.18 -12.43 12.00
CA TYR A 109 7.22 -11.02 11.62
C TYR A 109 8.67 -10.51 11.59
N SER A 110 9.09 -9.98 10.43
CA SER A 110 10.43 -9.42 10.29
C SER A 110 10.46 -7.91 10.60
N PHE A 111 10.68 -7.53 11.86
CA PHE A 111 10.85 -6.12 12.26
C PHE A 111 12.18 -5.48 11.84
N GLU A 112 13.07 -6.23 11.17
CA GLU A 112 14.38 -5.75 10.68
C GLU A 112 15.21 -4.99 11.75
N ILE A 113 15.11 -5.39 13.03
CA ILE A 113 15.81 -4.72 14.15
C ILE A 113 17.32 -4.52 13.90
N PRO A 114 18.07 -5.51 13.38
CA PRO A 114 19.49 -5.31 13.06
C PRO A 114 19.75 -4.17 12.06
N LYS A 115 18.87 -4.00 11.06
CA LYS A 115 18.94 -2.90 10.09
C LYS A 115 18.63 -1.56 10.74
N THR A 116 17.66 -1.52 11.65
CA THR A 116 17.33 -0.32 12.43
C THR A 116 18.51 0.11 13.29
N ILE A 117 19.13 -0.81 14.03
CA ILE A 117 20.35 -0.55 14.83
C ILE A 117 21.48 -0.04 13.95
N HIS A 118 21.74 -0.71 12.81
CA HIS A 118 22.77 -0.26 11.87
C HIS A 118 22.49 1.17 11.36
N ARG A 119 21.23 1.48 11.05
CA ARG A 119 20.83 2.82 10.59
C ARG A 119 21.01 3.88 11.66
N ILE A 120 20.64 3.59 12.90
CA ILE A 120 20.84 4.49 14.04
C ILE A 120 22.33 4.79 14.20
N ARG A 121 23.16 3.75 14.32
CA ARG A 121 24.61 3.86 14.50
C ARG A 121 25.30 4.62 13.35
N SER A 122 25.02 4.25 12.11
CA SER A 122 25.66 4.86 10.92
C SER A 122 25.25 6.31 10.67
N SER A 123 24.03 6.69 11.08
CA SER A 123 23.52 8.05 10.92
C SER A 123 23.85 8.98 12.09
N GLY A 124 24.36 8.44 13.20
CA GLY A 124 24.61 9.15 14.46
C GLY A 124 23.34 9.66 15.15
N ALA A 125 22.17 9.04 14.89
CA ALA A 125 20.90 9.47 15.46
C ALA A 125 20.90 9.35 16.99
N LYS A 126 20.36 10.35 17.68
CA LYS A 126 20.23 10.41 19.13
C LYS A 126 18.79 10.32 19.58
N LYS A 127 17.85 10.89 18.83
CA LYS A 127 16.42 10.77 19.11
C LYS A 127 15.69 10.09 17.95
N VAL A 128 15.05 8.95 18.22
CA VAL A 128 14.46 8.07 17.19
C VAL A 128 12.95 7.97 17.39
N ALA A 129 12.18 8.48 16.43
CA ALA A 129 10.73 8.31 16.42
C ALA A 129 10.36 6.93 15.87
N LEU A 130 9.44 6.24 16.54
CA LEU A 130 8.89 4.94 16.16
C LEU A 130 7.41 5.13 15.82
N GLN A 131 7.05 4.98 14.54
CA GLN A 131 5.67 5.07 14.07
C GLN A 131 5.21 3.70 13.59
N MET A 132 4.10 3.22 14.12
CA MET A 132 3.55 1.89 13.85
C MET A 132 2.03 2.00 13.64
N PRO A 133 1.43 1.16 12.77
CA PRO A 133 -0.01 0.98 12.79
C PRO A 133 -0.47 0.33 14.11
N GLU A 134 -1.76 0.45 14.41
CA GLU A 134 -2.39 0.00 15.65
C GLU A 134 -2.09 -1.47 15.94
N GLY A 135 -2.17 -2.33 14.91
CA GLY A 135 -1.90 -3.76 15.02
C GLY A 135 -0.45 -4.12 15.36
N LEU A 136 0.49 -3.17 15.33
CA LEU A 136 1.89 -3.37 15.76
C LEU A 136 2.27 -2.57 17.01
N LEU A 137 1.40 -1.70 17.52
CA LEU A 137 1.69 -0.89 18.73
C LEU A 137 1.96 -1.75 19.97
N LEU A 138 1.40 -2.96 20.04
CA LEU A 138 1.69 -3.91 21.12
C LEU A 138 3.18 -4.29 21.23
N PHE A 139 3.96 -4.10 20.16
CA PHE A 139 5.40 -4.39 20.13
C PHE A 139 6.26 -3.14 20.36
N ALA A 140 5.65 -1.95 20.46
CA ALA A 140 6.37 -0.68 20.42
C ALA A 140 7.33 -0.50 21.61
N THR A 141 6.92 -0.88 22.81
CA THR A 141 7.75 -0.80 24.03
C THR A 141 8.91 -1.79 23.97
N THR A 142 8.66 -3.04 23.59
CA THR A 142 9.71 -4.05 23.40
C THR A 142 10.73 -3.61 22.36
N ILE A 143 10.28 -3.11 21.21
CA ILE A 143 11.18 -2.58 20.17
C ILE A 143 11.98 -1.38 20.69
N SER A 144 11.33 -0.47 21.43
CA SER A 144 11.99 0.67 22.06
C SER A 144 13.09 0.23 23.04
N ASP A 145 12.82 -0.75 23.89
CA ASP A 145 13.78 -1.28 24.87
C ASP A 145 14.97 -1.94 24.18
N ILE A 146 14.73 -2.76 23.14
CA ILE A 146 15.80 -3.37 22.34
C ILE A 146 16.67 -2.27 21.70
N LEU A 147 16.06 -1.26 21.07
CA LEU A 147 16.83 -0.22 20.40
C LEU A 147 17.67 0.60 21.40
N THR A 148 17.13 0.96 22.56
CA THR A 148 17.87 1.72 23.58
C THR A 148 18.99 0.89 24.24
N GLN A 149 18.77 -0.42 24.45
CA GLN A 149 19.78 -1.34 24.96
C GLN A 149 20.96 -1.51 23.99
N PHE A 150 20.68 -1.71 22.70
CA PHE A 150 21.71 -2.01 21.69
C PHE A 150 22.25 -0.78 20.94
N CYS A 151 21.69 0.41 21.21
CA CYS A 151 22.22 1.71 20.79
C CYS A 151 22.34 2.63 22.02
N PRO A 152 23.35 2.45 22.89
CA PRO A 152 23.46 3.23 24.11
C PRO A 152 23.56 4.74 23.84
N GLY A 153 22.82 5.53 24.61
CA GLY A 153 22.79 6.99 24.49
C GLY A 153 21.85 7.52 23.40
N ILE A 154 20.89 6.71 22.94
CA ILE A 154 19.72 7.20 22.20
C ILE A 154 18.50 7.31 23.11
N GLU A 155 17.55 8.14 22.70
CA GLU A 155 16.19 8.22 23.19
C GLU A 155 15.24 7.74 22.07
N THR A 156 14.27 6.91 22.41
CA THR A 156 13.18 6.52 21.52
C THR A 156 11.90 7.29 21.86
N LEU A 157 11.14 7.66 20.84
CA LEU A 157 9.83 8.30 20.97
C LEU A 157 8.81 7.46 20.23
N ILE A 158 7.91 6.80 20.95
CA ILE A 158 6.79 6.07 20.35
C ILE A 158 5.71 7.07 19.93
N MET A 159 5.35 7.07 18.66
CA MET A 159 4.27 7.90 18.11
C MET A 159 2.95 7.17 18.32
N GLY A 160 2.12 7.68 19.23
CA GLY A 160 0.86 7.05 19.64
C GLY A 160 -0.37 7.44 18.82
N ASP A 161 -0.23 8.36 17.87
CA ASP A 161 -1.33 8.74 16.97
C ASP A 161 -1.56 7.68 15.89
N VAL A 162 -2.78 7.66 15.36
CA VAL A 162 -3.23 6.66 14.39
C VAL A 162 -2.38 6.63 13.12
N THR A 163 -2.10 5.43 12.61
CA THR A 163 -1.28 5.25 11.40
C THR A 163 -1.89 4.21 10.47
N TYR A 164 -2.83 4.65 9.63
CA TYR A 164 -3.53 3.79 8.67
C TYR A 164 -2.68 3.30 7.48
N GLY A 165 -1.53 3.92 7.19
CA GLY A 165 -0.77 3.61 5.97
C GLY A 165 0.48 4.46 5.77
N ALA A 166 1.20 4.19 4.69
CA ALA A 166 2.39 4.96 4.29
C ALA A 166 2.11 6.46 4.06
N CYS A 167 0.88 6.80 3.64
CA CYS A 167 0.45 8.18 3.48
C CYS A 167 0.33 8.93 4.82
N CYS A 168 0.28 8.23 5.94
CA CYS A 168 0.20 8.80 7.29
C CYS A 168 1.59 9.03 7.91
N ILE A 169 2.68 8.95 7.14
CA ILE A 169 4.01 9.23 7.66
C ILE A 169 4.07 10.61 8.33
N ASP A 170 4.35 10.64 9.63
CA ASP A 170 4.32 11.87 10.43
C ASP A 170 5.72 12.46 10.63
N ASP A 171 6.32 12.87 9.52
CA ASP A 171 7.62 13.53 9.51
C ASP A 171 7.57 14.97 10.06
N TYR A 172 6.38 15.56 10.16
CA TYR A 172 6.18 16.89 10.72
C TYR A 172 6.35 16.87 12.24
N THR A 173 5.61 16.02 12.94
CA THR A 173 5.69 15.91 14.40
C THR A 173 7.05 15.39 14.84
N ALA A 174 7.59 14.37 14.16
CA ALA A 174 8.92 13.84 14.47
C ALA A 174 10.00 14.94 14.42
N ARG A 175 9.96 15.80 13.38
CA ARG A 175 10.88 16.94 13.27
C ARG A 175 10.62 18.01 14.33
N ALA A 176 9.36 18.34 14.61
CA ALA A 176 9.01 19.33 15.62
C ALA A 176 9.49 18.93 17.02
N LEU A 177 9.52 17.63 17.31
CA LEU A 177 10.02 17.06 18.57
C LEU A 177 11.54 16.82 18.60
N GLY A 178 12.25 17.24 17.56
CA GLY A 178 13.70 17.14 17.47
C GLY A 178 14.23 15.72 17.23
N CYS A 179 13.45 14.85 16.59
CA CYS A 179 13.93 13.52 16.23
C CYS A 179 14.91 13.60 15.05
N ASP A 180 15.93 12.75 15.07
CA ASP A 180 16.95 12.64 14.02
C ASP A 180 16.59 11.60 12.96
N LEU A 181 15.82 10.58 13.37
CA LEU A 181 15.42 9.44 12.56
C LEU A 181 13.96 9.08 12.87
N LEU A 182 13.16 8.86 11.83
CA LEU A 182 11.83 8.26 11.91
C LEU A 182 11.89 6.83 11.38
N VAL A 183 11.49 5.85 12.18
CA VAL A 183 11.29 4.46 11.76
C VAL A 183 9.80 4.23 11.58
N HIS A 184 9.37 4.04 10.33
CA HIS A 184 7.98 3.80 9.96
C HIS A 184 7.77 2.33 9.62
N TYR A 185 6.94 1.64 10.40
CA TYR A 185 6.71 0.20 10.27
C TYR A 185 5.49 -0.13 9.38
N ALA A 186 5.49 -1.35 8.84
CA ALA A 186 4.39 -2.04 8.13
C ALA A 186 3.99 -1.52 6.75
N HIS A 187 4.51 -0.38 6.30
CA HIS A 187 4.09 0.21 5.03
C HIS A 187 5.26 0.48 4.08
N SER A 188 4.99 0.38 2.77
CA SER A 188 5.95 0.71 1.72
C SER A 188 6.16 2.22 1.60
N CYS A 189 7.27 2.64 1.02
CA CYS A 189 7.55 4.06 0.81
C CYS A 189 6.68 4.62 -0.32
N LEU A 190 5.51 5.19 0.02
CA LEU A 190 4.61 5.82 -0.94
C LEU A 190 4.96 7.29 -1.22
N ILE A 191 5.45 7.98 -0.17
CA ILE A 191 5.79 9.39 -0.19
C ILE A 191 7.25 9.55 -0.66
N PRO A 192 7.53 10.37 -1.68
CA PRO A 192 8.89 10.61 -2.15
C PRO A 192 9.84 11.07 -1.02
N VAL A 193 11.06 10.54 -1.00
CA VAL A 193 12.04 10.78 0.07
C VAL A 193 12.50 12.24 0.18
N ASP A 194 12.37 13.02 -0.89
CA ASP A 194 12.63 14.46 -0.93
C ASP A 194 11.52 15.29 -0.26
N VAL A 195 10.34 14.71 -0.07
CA VAL A 195 9.21 15.34 0.64
C VAL A 195 9.37 15.21 2.15
N THR A 196 9.92 14.09 2.63
CA THR A 196 10.24 13.87 4.04
C THR A 196 11.52 14.59 4.44
N LYS A 197 11.43 15.60 5.32
CA LYS A 197 12.60 16.43 5.69
C LYS A 197 13.43 15.88 6.86
N ILE A 198 13.04 14.71 7.37
CA ILE A 198 13.78 13.95 8.40
C ILE A 198 14.33 12.68 7.74
N LYS A 199 15.43 12.12 8.28
CA LYS A 199 15.87 10.80 7.85
C LYS A 199 14.76 9.79 8.20
N THR A 200 14.29 9.04 7.22
CA THR A 200 13.27 8.01 7.44
C THR A 200 13.82 6.63 7.09
N LEU A 201 13.51 5.64 7.92
CA LEU A 201 13.70 4.23 7.65
C LEU A 201 12.32 3.57 7.58
N TYR A 202 11.99 2.97 6.43
CA TYR A 202 10.83 2.11 6.31
C TYR A 202 11.21 0.67 6.62
N VAL A 203 10.40 0.04 7.47
CA VAL A 203 10.47 -1.39 7.79
C VAL A 203 9.14 -1.99 7.37
N PHE A 204 9.14 -2.87 6.37
CA PHE A 204 7.89 -3.36 5.78
C PHE A 204 7.19 -4.39 6.65
N VAL A 205 7.92 -5.02 7.56
CA VAL A 205 7.42 -6.10 8.42
C VAL A 205 6.89 -7.25 7.56
N ASP A 206 7.80 -7.93 6.88
CA ASP A 206 7.47 -9.14 6.10
C ASP A 206 6.91 -10.22 7.03
N ILE A 207 5.77 -10.81 6.64
CA ILE A 207 5.06 -11.82 7.40
C ILE A 207 5.15 -13.15 6.67
N SER A 208 5.77 -14.13 7.33
CA SER A 208 5.84 -15.51 6.84
C SER A 208 4.52 -16.23 7.07
N ILE A 209 4.05 -16.98 6.06
CA ILE A 209 2.81 -17.75 6.10
C ILE A 209 3.03 -19.21 5.69
N ASP A 210 2.06 -20.06 6.00
CA ASP A 210 2.03 -21.47 5.56
C ASP A 210 1.70 -21.56 4.06
N THR A 211 2.75 -21.54 3.23
CA THR A 211 2.63 -21.61 1.77
C THR A 211 2.16 -22.98 1.28
N ALA A 212 2.44 -24.04 2.02
CA ALA A 212 1.97 -25.39 1.68
C ALA A 212 0.44 -25.47 1.79
N HIS A 213 -0.13 -24.90 2.86
CA HIS A 213 -1.58 -24.83 3.01
C HIS A 213 -2.24 -23.97 1.92
N LEU A 214 -1.64 -22.83 1.55
CA LEU A 214 -2.13 -22.00 0.44
C LEU A 214 -2.20 -22.82 -0.87
N LEU A 215 -1.13 -23.52 -1.23
CA LEU A 215 -1.07 -24.33 -2.45
C LEU A 215 -2.15 -25.42 -2.44
N ALA A 216 -2.22 -26.21 -1.36
CA ALA A 216 -3.22 -27.26 -1.21
C ALA A 216 -4.66 -26.73 -1.29
N SER A 217 -4.90 -25.52 -0.75
CA SER A 217 -6.21 -24.86 -0.83
C SER A 217 -6.56 -24.49 -2.27
N LEU A 218 -5.61 -24.03 -3.08
CA LEU A 218 -5.84 -23.68 -4.48
C LEU A 218 -6.05 -24.91 -5.36
N GLU A 219 -5.20 -25.92 -5.22
CA GLU A 219 -5.30 -27.18 -5.99
C GLU A 219 -6.61 -27.92 -5.73
N ARG A 220 -7.11 -27.87 -4.48
CA ARG A 220 -8.38 -28.50 -4.12
C ARG A 220 -9.60 -27.81 -4.74
N ASN A 221 -9.53 -26.50 -4.96
CA ASN A 221 -10.69 -25.69 -5.34
C ASN A 221 -10.71 -25.29 -6.81
N PHE A 222 -9.57 -25.34 -7.51
CA PHE A 222 -9.46 -24.86 -8.88
C PHE A 222 -8.80 -25.88 -9.80
N ALA A 223 -9.32 -25.98 -11.03
CA ALA A 223 -8.69 -26.76 -12.08
C ALA A 223 -7.36 -26.13 -12.53
N SER A 224 -6.45 -26.97 -13.02
CA SER A 224 -5.21 -26.51 -13.65
C SER A 224 -5.48 -25.74 -14.95
N GLY A 225 -4.48 -24.98 -15.41
CA GLY A 225 -4.54 -24.12 -16.59
C GLY A 225 -5.10 -22.73 -16.35
N LYS A 226 -5.61 -22.44 -15.14
CA LYS A 226 -6.15 -21.13 -14.76
C LYS A 226 -5.06 -20.08 -14.62
N THR A 227 -5.33 -18.87 -15.09
CA THR A 227 -4.47 -17.70 -14.88
C THR A 227 -4.89 -16.94 -13.62
N ILE A 228 -3.99 -16.87 -12.65
CA ILE A 228 -4.22 -16.26 -11.34
C ILE A 228 -3.42 -14.97 -11.24
N ALA A 229 -4.11 -13.85 -11.01
CA ALA A 229 -3.47 -12.60 -10.60
C ALA A 229 -3.27 -12.60 -9.08
N VAL A 230 -2.02 -12.73 -8.62
CA VAL A 230 -1.68 -12.79 -7.20
C VAL A 230 -1.30 -11.41 -6.70
N VAL A 231 -2.02 -10.94 -5.68
CA VAL A 231 -1.84 -9.62 -5.06
C VAL A 231 -1.93 -9.70 -3.54
N GLY A 232 -1.47 -8.66 -2.85
CA GLY A 232 -1.52 -8.55 -1.41
C GLY A 232 -0.98 -7.20 -0.94
N THR A 233 -0.86 -7.04 0.37
CA THR A 233 -0.18 -5.89 0.95
C THR A 233 1.34 -6.11 0.97
N ILE A 234 2.11 -5.07 1.33
CA ILE A 234 3.57 -5.15 1.32
C ILE A 234 4.12 -6.24 2.25
N GLN A 235 3.42 -6.54 3.35
CA GLN A 235 3.81 -7.56 4.33
C GLN A 235 3.87 -8.98 3.74
N PHE A 236 3.10 -9.26 2.67
CA PHE A 236 3.08 -10.56 2.02
C PHE A 236 3.85 -10.58 0.69
N ASN A 237 4.54 -9.50 0.34
CA ASN A 237 5.16 -9.35 -0.97
C ASN A 237 6.22 -10.42 -1.24
N ALA A 238 7.06 -10.76 -0.25
CA ALA A 238 8.04 -11.83 -0.42
C ALA A 238 7.36 -13.18 -0.70
N THR A 239 6.26 -13.48 0.00
CA THR A 239 5.47 -14.68 -0.24
C THR A 239 4.87 -14.69 -1.64
N ILE A 240 4.26 -13.59 -2.10
CA ILE A 240 3.66 -13.48 -3.45
C ILE A 240 4.67 -13.87 -4.53
N HIS A 241 5.91 -13.38 -4.43
CA HIS A 241 6.98 -13.75 -5.37
C HIS A 241 7.51 -15.17 -5.14
N GLY A 242 7.55 -15.62 -3.88
CA GLY A 242 8.06 -16.94 -3.49
C GLY A 242 7.17 -18.10 -3.96
N VAL A 243 5.85 -17.95 -3.95
CA VAL A 243 4.91 -19.02 -4.33
C VAL A 243 4.75 -19.22 -5.82
N ARG A 244 5.28 -18.30 -6.64
CA ARG A 244 5.13 -18.32 -8.11
C ARG A 244 5.54 -19.66 -8.73
N SER A 245 6.76 -20.14 -8.41
CA SER A 245 7.28 -21.38 -9.03
C SER A 245 6.45 -22.60 -8.63
N SER A 246 5.96 -22.64 -7.39
CA SER A 246 5.14 -23.74 -6.89
C SER A 246 3.74 -23.74 -7.51
N LEU A 247 3.14 -22.56 -7.70
CA LEU A 247 1.86 -22.42 -8.40
C LEU A 247 1.98 -22.78 -9.89
N GLU A 248 3.07 -22.37 -10.54
CA GLU A 248 3.36 -22.77 -11.93
C GLU A 248 3.55 -24.29 -12.05
N ALA A 249 4.21 -24.94 -11.06
CA ALA A 249 4.35 -26.39 -11.01
C ALA A 249 3.01 -27.13 -10.76
N ALA A 250 2.10 -26.53 -10.00
CA ALA A 250 0.73 -27.01 -9.79
C ALA A 250 -0.17 -26.81 -11.04
N GLY A 251 0.36 -26.20 -12.11
CA GLY A 251 -0.32 -26.04 -13.39
C GLY A 251 -1.11 -24.72 -13.52
N PHE A 252 -0.87 -23.73 -12.66
CA PHE A 252 -1.46 -22.39 -12.80
C PHE A 252 -0.55 -21.45 -13.60
N ASN A 253 -1.14 -20.51 -14.34
CA ASN A 253 -0.39 -19.39 -14.90
C ASN A 253 -0.40 -18.24 -13.88
N VAL A 254 0.75 -17.75 -13.45
CA VAL A 254 0.84 -16.73 -12.40
C VAL A 254 1.15 -15.36 -12.97
N LEU A 255 0.23 -14.42 -12.78
CA LEU A 255 0.43 -13.00 -13.02
C LEU A 255 0.64 -12.28 -11.69
N VAL A 256 1.72 -11.49 -11.58
CA VAL A 256 1.95 -10.60 -10.43
C VAL A 256 1.92 -9.16 -10.96
N PRO A 257 0.74 -8.49 -10.91
CA PRO A 257 0.53 -7.21 -11.56
C PRO A 257 1.26 -6.08 -10.82
N GLN A 258 1.35 -4.90 -11.44
CA GLN A 258 1.99 -3.73 -10.83
C GLN A 258 1.29 -2.43 -11.24
N ILE A 259 1.11 -1.54 -10.28
CA ILE A 259 0.77 -0.14 -10.52
C ILE A 259 1.82 0.74 -9.84
N ALA A 260 2.47 1.62 -10.61
CA ALA A 260 3.50 2.49 -10.05
C ALA A 260 2.86 3.54 -9.10
N PRO A 261 3.49 3.84 -7.95
CA PRO A 261 4.85 3.46 -7.56
C PRO A 261 4.97 2.15 -6.75
N LEU A 262 3.89 1.40 -6.58
CA LEU A 262 3.88 0.19 -5.74
C LEU A 262 4.75 -0.92 -6.33
N SER A 263 5.17 -1.82 -5.46
CA SER A 263 5.91 -3.02 -5.85
C SER A 263 5.01 -3.98 -6.63
N LYS A 264 5.61 -4.90 -7.39
CA LYS A 264 4.84 -5.95 -8.07
C LYS A 264 4.08 -6.79 -7.04
N GLY A 265 2.79 -7.00 -7.26
CA GLY A 265 1.89 -7.75 -6.38
C GLY A 265 1.36 -6.93 -5.21
N GLU A 266 1.86 -5.72 -4.99
CA GLU A 266 1.41 -4.85 -3.91
C GLU A 266 0.20 -4.02 -4.35
N ILE A 267 -0.81 -3.96 -3.49
CA ILE A 267 -1.99 -3.10 -3.65
C ILE A 267 -2.27 -2.30 -2.39
N LEU A 268 -2.87 -1.11 -2.56
CA LEU A 268 -3.35 -0.26 -1.47
C LEU A 268 -4.87 -0.08 -1.58
N GLY A 269 -5.53 0.31 -0.49
CA GLY A 269 -6.97 0.58 -0.54
C GLY A 269 -7.37 1.72 -1.49
N CYS A 270 -6.43 2.60 -1.84
CA CYS A 270 -6.62 3.78 -2.68
C CYS A 270 -5.90 3.72 -4.03
N THR A 271 -5.21 2.61 -4.36
CA THR A 271 -4.45 2.46 -5.61
C THR A 271 -4.22 0.98 -5.87
N SER A 272 -4.75 0.48 -6.99
CA SER A 272 -4.66 -0.93 -7.39
C SER A 272 -4.55 -1.05 -8.92
N PRO A 273 -3.88 -2.09 -9.45
CA PRO A 273 -3.73 -2.25 -10.89
C PRO A 273 -5.07 -2.60 -11.56
N ARG A 274 -5.30 -2.01 -12.73
CA ARG A 274 -6.26 -2.55 -13.70
C ARG A 274 -5.57 -3.65 -14.51
N LEU A 275 -6.18 -4.82 -14.55
CA LEU A 275 -5.65 -5.99 -15.26
C LEU A 275 -6.02 -5.89 -16.75
N ASN A 276 -5.10 -6.28 -17.63
CA ASN A 276 -5.37 -6.22 -19.06
C ASN A 276 -6.24 -7.41 -19.48
N GLU A 277 -7.18 -7.17 -20.39
CA GLU A 277 -8.02 -8.24 -20.95
C GLU A 277 -7.18 -9.29 -21.69
N ASP A 278 -6.07 -8.86 -22.31
CA ASP A 278 -5.10 -9.72 -23.00
C ASP A 278 -4.38 -10.70 -22.06
N ASP A 279 -4.30 -10.39 -20.76
CA ASP A 279 -3.67 -11.28 -19.77
C ASP A 279 -4.56 -12.50 -19.45
N ALA A 280 -5.81 -12.52 -19.92
CA ALA A 280 -6.78 -13.62 -19.76
C ALA A 280 -6.85 -14.14 -18.32
N VAL A 281 -6.90 -13.23 -17.35
CA VAL A 281 -6.94 -13.54 -15.92
C VAL A 281 -8.28 -14.18 -15.55
N ASP A 282 -8.24 -15.42 -15.08
CA ASP A 282 -9.44 -16.15 -14.64
C ASP A 282 -9.88 -15.74 -13.22
N MET A 283 -8.94 -15.37 -12.35
CA MET A 283 -9.22 -14.98 -10.98
C MET A 283 -8.14 -14.08 -10.36
N ILE A 284 -8.56 -13.27 -9.40
CA ILE A 284 -7.69 -12.53 -8.48
C ILE A 284 -7.56 -13.34 -7.20
N LEU A 285 -6.32 -13.58 -6.76
CA LEU A 285 -6.00 -14.16 -5.47
C LEU A 285 -5.34 -13.09 -4.60
N TYR A 286 -6.04 -12.65 -3.57
CA TYR A 286 -5.52 -11.73 -2.56
C TYR A 286 -4.99 -12.50 -1.35
N LEU A 287 -3.72 -12.26 -1.00
CA LEU A 287 -3.09 -12.79 0.20
C LEU A 287 -3.15 -11.73 1.30
N GLY A 288 -3.90 -12.02 2.36
CA GLY A 288 -4.06 -11.13 3.50
C GLY A 288 -5.43 -11.27 4.17
N ASP A 289 -5.53 -10.67 5.35
CA ASP A 289 -6.78 -10.51 6.07
C ASP A 289 -7.52 -9.24 5.65
N GLY A 290 -8.78 -9.12 6.11
CA GLY A 290 -9.65 -8.00 5.79
C GLY A 290 -10.04 -7.89 4.31
N ARG A 291 -10.94 -6.94 4.02
CA ARG A 291 -11.46 -6.72 2.65
C ARG A 291 -11.01 -5.39 2.06
N PHE A 292 -10.56 -4.43 2.88
CA PHE A 292 -10.23 -3.08 2.44
C PHE A 292 -9.29 -3.01 1.22
N HIS A 293 -8.16 -3.72 1.25
CA HIS A 293 -7.22 -3.72 0.12
C HIS A 293 -7.76 -4.50 -1.08
N LEU A 294 -8.38 -5.65 -0.83
CA LEU A 294 -8.98 -6.48 -1.86
C LEU A 294 -10.09 -5.75 -2.63
N GLU A 295 -10.95 -5.02 -1.94
CA GLU A 295 -12.01 -4.23 -2.56
C GLU A 295 -11.45 -3.20 -3.55
N SER A 296 -10.26 -2.65 -3.30
CA SER A 296 -9.64 -1.73 -4.26
C SER A 296 -9.42 -2.40 -5.61
N ILE A 297 -8.76 -3.57 -5.65
CA ILE A 297 -8.55 -4.26 -6.93
C ILE A 297 -9.87 -4.78 -7.54
N MET A 298 -10.87 -5.14 -6.72
CA MET A 298 -12.19 -5.52 -7.20
C MET A 298 -12.92 -4.35 -7.87
N ILE A 299 -12.78 -3.13 -7.36
CA ILE A 299 -13.38 -1.94 -7.96
C ILE A 299 -12.76 -1.66 -9.34
N HIS A 300 -11.46 -1.87 -9.49
CA HIS A 300 -10.76 -1.73 -10.77
C HIS A 300 -11.06 -2.84 -11.78
N ASN A 301 -11.47 -4.03 -11.31
CA ASN A 301 -11.63 -5.24 -12.11
C ASN A 301 -12.96 -5.96 -11.81
N PRO A 302 -14.12 -5.31 -12.06
CA PRO A 302 -15.42 -5.77 -11.58
C PRO A 302 -15.87 -7.14 -12.13
N THR A 303 -15.32 -7.55 -13.27
CA THR A 303 -15.73 -8.78 -13.97
C THR A 303 -14.91 -10.00 -13.57
N ILE A 304 -13.78 -9.82 -12.88
CA ILE A 304 -12.85 -10.90 -12.55
C ILE A 304 -13.20 -11.45 -11.16
N PRO A 305 -13.46 -12.76 -11.01
CA PRO A 305 -13.69 -13.38 -9.71
C PRO A 305 -12.52 -13.14 -8.74
N ALA A 306 -12.82 -12.66 -7.54
CA ALA A 306 -11.83 -12.41 -6.50
C ALA A 306 -11.94 -13.41 -5.36
N TYR A 307 -10.78 -13.88 -4.90
CA TYR A 307 -10.66 -14.79 -3.77
C TYR A 307 -9.67 -14.22 -2.76
N ARG A 308 -10.01 -14.34 -1.48
CA ARG A 308 -9.16 -13.95 -0.36
C ARG A 308 -8.63 -15.20 0.30
N TYR A 309 -7.31 -15.29 0.43
CA TYR A 309 -6.69 -16.24 1.33
C TYR A 309 -6.20 -15.50 2.58
N ASP A 310 -6.87 -15.78 3.69
CA ASP A 310 -6.49 -15.28 5.01
C ASP A 310 -5.47 -16.25 5.64
N PRO A 311 -4.20 -15.84 5.80
CA PRO A 311 -3.15 -16.71 6.32
C PRO A 311 -3.29 -17.02 7.81
N TYR A 312 -4.05 -16.22 8.57
CA TYR A 312 -4.25 -16.41 10.01
C TYR A 312 -5.33 -17.44 10.26
N SER A 313 -6.50 -17.25 9.64
CA SER A 313 -7.63 -18.19 9.75
C SER A 313 -7.50 -19.40 8.83
N ARG A 314 -6.53 -19.38 7.90
CA ARG A 314 -6.30 -20.42 6.87
C ARG A 314 -7.52 -20.68 6.00
N LYS A 315 -8.26 -19.62 5.66
CA LYS A 315 -9.49 -19.70 4.86
C LYS A 315 -9.29 -19.10 3.48
N LEU A 316 -9.76 -19.81 2.46
CA LEU A 316 -9.92 -19.31 1.11
C LEU A 316 -11.41 -19.00 0.88
N THR A 317 -11.75 -17.72 0.73
CA THR A 317 -13.13 -17.27 0.51
C THR A 317 -13.28 -16.62 -0.85
N ARG A 318 -14.44 -16.80 -1.49
CA ARG A 318 -14.83 -16.01 -2.67
C ARG A 318 -15.44 -14.70 -2.19
N GLU A 319 -14.93 -13.60 -2.69
CA GLU A 319 -15.34 -12.26 -2.29
C GLU A 319 -16.12 -11.57 -3.41
N THR A 320 -17.16 -10.84 -3.05
CA THR A 320 -17.98 -10.04 -3.98
C THR A 320 -18.02 -8.60 -3.53
N TYR A 321 -18.24 -7.67 -4.46
CA TYR A 321 -18.33 -6.25 -4.17
C TYR A 321 -19.60 -5.66 -4.80
N GLY A 322 -20.29 -4.78 -4.07
CA GLY A 322 -21.51 -4.13 -4.53
C GLY A 322 -21.19 -2.95 -5.46
N HIS A 323 -20.72 -3.22 -6.68
CA HIS A 323 -20.32 -2.14 -7.61
C HIS A 323 -21.48 -1.20 -7.95
N ASP A 324 -22.67 -1.74 -8.24
CA ASP A 324 -23.84 -0.93 -8.59
C ASP A 324 -24.31 -0.07 -7.42
N GLU A 325 -24.30 -0.63 -6.20
CA GLU A 325 -24.64 0.09 -4.98
C GLU A 325 -23.65 1.22 -4.72
N MET A 326 -22.35 0.90 -4.67
CA MET A 326 -21.29 1.90 -4.46
C MET A 326 -21.37 3.01 -5.49
N GLN A 327 -21.42 2.67 -6.79
CA GLN A 327 -21.49 3.68 -7.84
C GLN A 327 -22.77 4.52 -7.73
N SER A 328 -23.92 3.92 -7.42
CA SER A 328 -25.17 4.67 -7.25
C SER A 328 -25.11 5.66 -6.09
N LEU A 329 -24.55 5.24 -4.95
CA LEU A 329 -24.31 6.13 -3.81
C LEU A 329 -23.39 7.29 -4.19
N ARG A 330 -22.32 7.04 -4.93
CA ARG A 330 -21.39 8.09 -5.38
C ARG A 330 -22.02 9.06 -6.38
N ARG A 331 -22.79 8.56 -7.36
CA ARG A 331 -23.54 9.42 -8.28
C ARG A 331 -24.53 10.29 -7.53
N ASN A 332 -25.30 9.73 -6.60
CA ASN A 332 -26.25 10.49 -5.80
C ASN A 332 -25.56 11.63 -5.02
N ALA A 333 -24.41 11.35 -4.40
CA ALA A 333 -23.65 12.38 -3.69
C ALA A 333 -23.20 13.54 -4.61
N ILE A 334 -22.73 13.24 -5.82
CA ILE A 334 -22.37 14.24 -6.85
C ILE A 334 -23.59 15.08 -7.26
N HIS A 335 -24.71 14.41 -7.54
CA HIS A 335 -25.94 15.08 -7.97
C HIS A 335 -26.50 16.00 -6.88
N THR A 336 -26.49 15.56 -5.61
CA THR A 336 -26.87 16.41 -4.48
C THR A 336 -25.92 17.61 -4.37
N ALA A 337 -24.61 17.40 -4.48
CA ALA A 337 -23.61 18.47 -4.38
C ALA A 337 -23.74 19.57 -5.44
N ARG A 338 -24.24 19.25 -6.65
CA ARG A 338 -24.49 20.25 -7.70
C ARG A 338 -25.46 21.37 -7.29
N THR A 339 -26.33 21.09 -6.31
CA THR A 339 -27.31 22.06 -5.78
C THR A 339 -26.82 22.82 -4.55
N ALA A 340 -25.66 22.44 -4.01
CA ALA A 340 -25.13 23.02 -2.77
C ALA A 340 -24.66 24.47 -2.98
N LYS A 341 -25.14 25.37 -2.13
CA LYS A 341 -24.85 26.81 -2.16
C LYS A 341 -23.60 27.18 -1.39
N ARG A 342 -23.19 26.37 -0.41
CA ARG A 342 -21.98 26.59 0.39
C ARG A 342 -21.22 25.29 0.56
N TRP A 343 -19.94 25.32 0.20
CA TRP A 343 -19.07 24.15 0.21
C TRP A 343 -18.10 24.20 1.39
N GLY A 344 -17.58 23.04 1.78
CA GLY A 344 -16.49 22.90 2.74
C GLY A 344 -15.38 22.07 2.13
N LEU A 345 -14.15 22.57 2.21
CA LEU A 345 -12.96 21.90 1.72
C LEU A 345 -12.13 21.41 2.90
N ILE A 346 -11.98 20.09 3.01
CA ILE A 346 -11.22 19.44 4.07
C ILE A 346 -9.82 19.12 3.54
N LEU A 347 -8.79 19.67 4.16
CA LEU A 347 -7.41 19.24 3.94
C LEU A 347 -7.03 18.23 5.03
N GLY A 348 -6.65 17.01 4.62
CA GLY A 348 -6.18 15.99 5.53
C GLY A 348 -4.82 16.35 6.13
N SER A 349 -4.75 16.49 7.46
CA SER A 349 -3.50 16.79 8.18
C SER A 349 -2.80 15.56 8.75
N LEU A 350 -3.37 14.36 8.58
CA LEU A 350 -2.73 13.12 9.00
C LEU A 350 -1.60 12.76 8.02
N GLY A 351 -0.37 12.87 8.50
CA GLY A 351 0.85 12.69 7.72
C GLY A 351 0.85 13.52 6.44
N ARG A 352 0.81 12.83 5.30
CA ARG A 352 0.88 13.39 3.94
C ARG A 352 -0.33 13.01 3.08
N GLN A 353 -1.48 12.73 3.70
CA GLN A 353 -2.71 12.42 2.96
C GLN A 353 -3.25 13.63 2.17
N GLY A 354 -3.17 14.83 2.75
CA GLY A 354 -3.62 16.06 2.11
C GLY A 354 -2.65 16.57 1.06
N ASN A 355 -3.21 17.13 -0.02
CA ASN A 355 -2.46 17.81 -1.07
C ASN A 355 -2.98 19.25 -1.25
N PRO A 356 -2.23 20.27 -0.80
CA PRO A 356 -2.64 21.67 -0.93
C PRO A 356 -2.86 22.12 -2.38
N HIS A 357 -2.17 21.53 -3.36
CA HIS A 357 -2.35 21.87 -4.77
C HIS A 357 -3.68 21.36 -5.31
N THR A 358 -4.10 20.16 -4.91
CA THR A 358 -5.43 19.62 -5.23
C THR A 358 -6.53 20.46 -4.59
N MET A 359 -6.33 20.92 -3.35
CA MET A 359 -7.25 21.83 -2.70
C MET A 359 -7.35 23.17 -3.46
N ALA A 360 -6.21 23.78 -3.79
CA ALA A 360 -6.15 25.04 -4.54
C ALA A 360 -6.80 24.94 -5.94
N LEU A 361 -6.68 23.79 -6.60
CA LEU A 361 -7.39 23.50 -7.84
C LEU A 361 -8.91 23.62 -7.65
N ILE A 362 -9.47 23.02 -6.60
CA ILE A 362 -10.91 23.06 -6.32
C ILE A 362 -11.34 24.46 -5.89
N GLU A 363 -10.57 25.14 -5.03
CA GLU A 363 -10.80 26.53 -4.62
C GLU A 363 -10.93 27.47 -5.82
N LYS A 364 -10.04 27.33 -6.81
CA LYS A 364 -10.08 28.11 -8.05
C LYS A 364 -11.42 27.91 -8.78
N ARG A 365 -11.91 26.67 -8.87
CA ARG A 365 -13.17 26.34 -9.56
C ARG A 365 -14.40 26.84 -8.82
N LEU A 366 -14.39 26.77 -7.48
CA LEU A 366 -15.46 27.34 -6.66
C LEU A 366 -15.51 28.86 -6.80
N LYS A 367 -14.34 29.52 -6.82
CA LYS A 367 -14.21 30.96 -7.06
C LYS A 367 -14.73 31.37 -8.44
N GLU A 368 -14.35 30.66 -9.50
CA GLU A 368 -14.82 30.91 -10.87
C GLU A 368 -16.36 30.83 -10.99
N LYS A 369 -17.01 29.97 -10.19
CA LYS A 369 -18.47 29.82 -10.15
C LYS A 369 -19.16 30.72 -9.13
N GLY A 370 -18.43 31.52 -8.35
CA GLY A 370 -19.00 32.34 -7.29
C GLY A 370 -19.63 31.54 -6.14
N ILE A 371 -19.22 30.29 -5.93
CA ILE A 371 -19.72 29.43 -4.85
C ILE A 371 -18.89 29.71 -3.60
N PRO A 372 -19.46 30.15 -2.47
CA PRO A 372 -18.72 30.35 -1.23
C PRO A 372 -18.28 29.02 -0.61
N TRP A 373 -17.11 29.01 0.03
CA TRP A 373 -16.61 27.85 0.76
C TRP A 373 -15.91 28.20 2.06
N VAL A 374 -15.69 27.18 2.89
CA VAL A 374 -14.85 27.23 4.09
C VAL A 374 -13.75 26.17 4.01
N ASN A 375 -12.55 26.52 4.47
CA ASN A 375 -11.45 25.59 4.57
C ASN A 375 -11.39 24.98 5.98
N LEU A 376 -11.25 23.66 6.05
CA LEU A 376 -11.19 22.91 7.29
C LEU A 376 -9.96 22.00 7.27
N LEU A 377 -9.17 22.02 8.34
CA LEU A 377 -8.02 21.14 8.51
C LEU A 377 -8.39 20.05 9.52
N LEU A 378 -8.24 18.77 9.16
CA LEU A 378 -8.55 17.63 10.03
C LEU A 378 -7.54 16.50 9.86
N SER A 379 -7.09 15.93 10.97
CA SER A 379 -6.35 14.66 10.97
C SER A 379 -7.28 13.50 10.63
N GLU A 380 -8.43 13.47 11.29
CA GLU A 380 -9.45 12.44 11.11
C GLU A 380 -10.81 13.08 10.85
N ILE A 381 -11.53 12.49 9.89
CA ILE A 381 -12.81 13.01 9.38
C ILE A 381 -13.94 12.14 9.90
N PHE A 382 -14.75 12.70 10.80
CA PHE A 382 -15.85 11.99 11.45
C PHE A 382 -17.20 12.64 11.13
N PRO A 383 -18.28 11.85 10.92
CA PRO A 383 -19.61 12.38 10.65
C PRO A 383 -20.10 13.40 11.68
N GLY A 384 -20.00 13.07 12.97
CA GLY A 384 -20.44 13.95 14.06
C GLY A 384 -19.72 15.30 14.07
N LYS A 385 -18.43 15.32 13.70
CA LYS A 385 -17.64 16.56 13.65
C LYS A 385 -18.09 17.46 12.52
N LEU A 386 -18.35 16.91 11.33
CA LEU A 386 -18.84 17.68 10.20
C LEU A 386 -20.29 18.15 10.39
N ALA A 387 -21.10 17.36 11.10
CA ALA A 387 -22.48 17.71 11.44
C ALA A 387 -22.62 18.97 12.31
N LEU A 388 -21.56 19.41 13.00
CA LEU A 388 -21.58 20.64 13.79
C LEU A 388 -21.59 21.92 12.93
N MET A 389 -21.26 21.82 11.64
CA MET A 389 -21.13 22.95 10.72
C MET A 389 -22.28 22.95 9.70
N ASN A 390 -23.51 23.13 10.19
CA ASN A 390 -24.77 22.98 9.45
C ASN A 390 -24.92 23.88 8.21
N GLU A 391 -24.20 25.00 8.16
CA GLU A 391 -24.19 25.92 7.01
C GLU A 391 -23.48 25.33 5.78
N VAL A 392 -22.64 24.31 5.96
CA VAL A 392 -21.97 23.62 4.85
C VAL A 392 -22.91 22.57 4.27
N GLU A 393 -23.22 22.71 2.98
CA GLU A 393 -24.17 21.85 2.29
C GLU A 393 -23.48 20.71 1.52
N CYS A 394 -22.17 20.82 1.26
CA CYS A 394 -21.35 19.81 0.60
C CYS A 394 -19.92 19.86 1.12
N TRP A 395 -19.33 18.69 1.41
CA TRP A 395 -17.94 18.54 1.80
C TRP A 395 -17.11 17.91 0.69
N VAL A 396 -15.91 18.41 0.47
CA VAL A 396 -14.89 17.77 -0.36
C VAL A 396 -13.71 17.45 0.53
N GLN A 397 -13.31 16.18 0.59
CA GLN A 397 -12.11 15.79 1.32
C GLN A 397 -10.92 15.61 0.37
N VAL A 398 -9.84 16.32 0.67
CA VAL A 398 -8.51 16.13 0.08
C VAL A 398 -7.68 15.40 1.13
N ALA A 399 -7.96 14.10 1.30
CA ALA A 399 -7.32 13.21 2.27
C ALA A 399 -7.36 11.76 1.73
N CYS A 400 -7.75 10.78 2.54
CA CYS A 400 -7.94 9.39 2.10
C CYS A 400 -9.23 9.25 1.23
N PRO A 401 -9.13 8.81 -0.05
CA PRO A 401 -10.30 8.71 -0.94
C PRO A 401 -11.36 7.71 -0.44
N ARG A 402 -10.94 6.68 0.31
CA ARG A 402 -11.83 5.65 0.84
C ARG A 402 -12.84 6.16 1.88
N LEU A 403 -12.58 7.31 2.51
CA LEU A 403 -13.55 7.94 3.42
C LEU A 403 -14.85 8.31 2.71
N SER A 404 -14.76 8.86 1.49
CA SER A 404 -15.95 9.18 0.69
C SER A 404 -16.59 7.93 0.10
N ILE A 405 -15.77 6.98 -0.35
CA ILE A 405 -16.23 5.79 -1.07
C ILE A 405 -16.95 4.82 -0.13
N ASP A 406 -16.33 4.51 1.01
CA ASP A 406 -16.85 3.50 1.93
C ASP A 406 -17.79 4.09 2.96
N TRP A 407 -17.53 5.32 3.43
CA TRP A 407 -18.23 5.89 4.58
C TRP A 407 -19.04 7.13 4.24
N GLY A 408 -19.05 7.56 2.97
CA GLY A 408 -19.71 8.80 2.55
C GLY A 408 -21.20 8.85 2.87
N TYR A 409 -21.89 7.70 2.94
CA TYR A 409 -23.30 7.61 3.30
C TYR A 409 -23.58 7.92 4.78
N ALA A 410 -22.56 7.79 5.65
CA ALA A 410 -22.71 8.06 7.08
C ALA A 410 -22.71 9.56 7.41
N PHE A 411 -22.37 10.42 6.43
CA PHE A 411 -22.35 11.87 6.60
C PHE A 411 -23.71 12.47 6.25
N PRO A 412 -24.20 13.45 7.04
CA PRO A 412 -25.50 14.09 6.79
C PRO A 412 -25.52 14.95 5.53
N ARG A 413 -24.34 15.31 5.03
CA ARG A 413 -24.11 16.09 3.80
C ARG A 413 -23.18 15.29 2.89
N PRO A 414 -23.29 15.43 1.56
CA PRO A 414 -22.43 14.70 0.63
C PRO A 414 -20.95 14.97 0.95
N LEU A 415 -20.20 13.89 1.14
CA LEU A 415 -18.74 13.91 1.28
C LEU A 415 -18.12 13.38 -0.01
N LEU A 416 -17.50 14.26 -0.79
CA LEU A 416 -16.93 13.98 -2.10
C LEU A 416 -15.42 13.75 -2.04
N THR A 417 -14.92 12.89 -2.92
CA THR A 417 -13.50 12.88 -3.28
C THR A 417 -13.17 14.10 -4.17
N PRO A 418 -11.88 14.42 -4.37
CA PRO A 418 -11.49 15.51 -5.25
C PRO A 418 -11.93 15.30 -6.71
N TYR A 419 -11.93 14.05 -7.20
CA TYR A 419 -12.42 13.73 -8.54
C TYR A 419 -13.92 14.05 -8.66
N GLU A 420 -14.71 13.58 -7.69
CA GLU A 420 -16.17 13.79 -7.68
C GLU A 420 -16.54 15.27 -7.56
N ALA A 421 -15.77 16.05 -6.80
CA ALA A 421 -15.93 17.50 -6.74
C ALA A 421 -15.70 18.16 -8.10
N LEU A 422 -14.67 17.74 -8.84
CA LEU A 422 -14.42 18.26 -10.20
C LEU A 422 -15.53 17.84 -11.18
N VAL A 423 -16.14 16.67 -11.01
CA VAL A 423 -17.33 16.26 -11.78
C VAL A 423 -18.56 17.11 -11.43
N ALA A 424 -18.82 17.32 -10.13
CA ALA A 424 -19.92 18.17 -9.67
C ALA A 424 -19.78 19.63 -10.16
N LEU A 425 -18.55 20.12 -10.28
CA LEU A 425 -18.22 21.45 -10.80
C LEU A 425 -18.15 21.49 -12.35
N GLY A 426 -18.36 20.37 -13.05
CA GLY A 426 -18.35 20.32 -14.52
C GLY A 426 -16.98 20.54 -15.15
N VAL A 427 -15.92 20.15 -14.44
CA VAL A 427 -14.51 20.22 -14.90
C VAL A 427 -14.02 18.86 -15.41
N LYS A 428 -14.60 17.77 -14.91
CA LYS A 428 -14.35 16.42 -15.37
C LYS A 428 -15.66 15.73 -15.71
N GLU A 429 -15.59 14.77 -16.61
CA GLU A 429 -16.72 13.89 -16.92
C GLU A 429 -16.97 12.89 -15.79
N GLU A 430 -18.26 12.63 -15.55
CA GLU A 430 -18.71 11.51 -14.73
C GLU A 430 -18.35 10.19 -15.44
N TRP A 431 -18.11 9.13 -14.68
CA TRP A 431 -17.83 7.82 -15.27
C TRP A 431 -19.10 7.25 -15.91
N ASP A 432 -18.95 6.64 -17.09
CA ASP A 432 -20.06 6.02 -17.81
C ASP A 432 -20.70 4.90 -16.98
N LYS A 433 -22.01 4.67 -17.19
CA LYS A 433 -22.71 3.54 -16.56
C LYS A 433 -22.09 2.22 -17.01
N GLY A 434 -21.66 1.40 -16.05
CA GLY A 434 -20.97 0.13 -16.31
C GLY A 434 -19.46 0.26 -16.52
N SER A 435 -18.90 1.48 -16.48
CA SER A 435 -17.45 1.69 -16.47
C SER A 435 -16.88 1.62 -15.04
N VAL A 436 -15.55 1.57 -14.97
CA VAL A 436 -14.79 1.48 -13.73
C VAL A 436 -14.75 2.84 -13.04
N TYR A 437 -15.01 2.87 -11.74
CA TYR A 437 -14.90 4.09 -10.93
C TYR A 437 -13.41 4.51 -10.81
N PRO A 438 -13.04 5.76 -11.13
CA PRO A 438 -11.64 6.20 -11.13
C PRO A 438 -11.15 6.47 -9.70
N MET A 439 -10.48 5.48 -9.09
CA MET A 439 -10.01 5.54 -7.70
C MET A 439 -8.53 5.90 -7.52
N ASP A 440 -7.68 5.77 -8.54
CA ASP A 440 -6.20 5.79 -8.42
C ASP A 440 -5.62 7.13 -7.91
N TYR A 441 -5.72 7.36 -6.61
CA TYR A 441 -5.42 8.64 -5.98
C TYR A 441 -3.92 8.92 -5.95
N TYR A 442 -3.10 7.89 -5.71
CA TYR A 442 -1.64 8.00 -5.72
C TYR A 442 -0.99 7.42 -6.98
N GLY A 443 -1.79 7.06 -7.97
CA GLY A 443 -1.29 6.72 -9.30
C GLY A 443 -0.52 7.89 -9.92
N LYS A 444 0.18 7.62 -11.03
CA LYS A 444 1.03 8.61 -11.71
C LYS A 444 0.30 9.93 -12.00
N ASP A 445 -0.94 9.83 -12.45
CA ASP A 445 -1.80 10.97 -12.84
C ASP A 445 -2.91 11.22 -11.79
N GLY A 446 -2.75 10.68 -10.58
CA GLY A 446 -3.71 10.74 -9.50
C GLY A 446 -3.71 12.08 -8.75
N LEU A 447 -4.88 12.48 -8.25
CA LEU A 447 -5.08 13.77 -7.55
C LEU A 447 -4.39 13.85 -6.18
N GLY A 448 -3.84 12.75 -5.65
CA GLY A 448 -2.95 12.78 -4.49
C GLY A 448 -1.57 13.34 -4.82
N ARG A 449 -1.18 13.39 -6.10
CA ARG A 449 0.16 13.81 -6.58
C ARG A 449 0.18 15.13 -7.35
N THR A 450 -0.93 15.86 -7.40
CA THR A 450 -1.03 17.17 -8.05
C THR A 450 0.12 18.08 -7.64
N ARG A 451 0.78 18.68 -8.63
CA ARG A 451 1.90 19.60 -8.50
C ARG A 451 1.46 21.04 -8.78
N PRO A 452 2.27 22.05 -8.39
CA PRO A 452 1.99 23.44 -8.71
C PRO A 452 1.74 23.68 -10.21
N GLU A 453 2.52 23.03 -11.08
CA GLU A 453 2.39 23.16 -12.54
C GLU A 453 1.09 22.60 -13.13
N ASP A 454 0.42 21.66 -12.44
CA ASP A 454 -0.76 20.96 -12.95
C ASP A 454 -2.04 21.84 -12.92
N GLY A 455 -2.00 22.99 -12.23
CA GLY A 455 -3.10 23.97 -12.19
C GLY A 455 -3.36 24.73 -13.49
N VAL A 456 -2.64 24.39 -14.57
CA VAL A 456 -2.64 25.11 -15.86
C VAL A 456 -3.23 24.31 -17.02
N VAL A 457 -3.41 22.99 -16.94
CA VAL A 457 -3.87 22.21 -18.10
C VAL A 457 -5.38 22.01 -18.06
N ALA A 458 -6.11 22.90 -18.75
CA ALA A 458 -7.45 22.61 -19.24
C ALA A 458 -7.33 21.57 -20.37
N GLY A 459 -7.98 20.42 -20.18
CA GLY A 459 -8.40 19.53 -21.26
C GLY A 459 -9.89 19.72 -21.46
#